data_AF-A0A537HIS6-F1
#
_entry.id   AF-A0A537HIS6-F1
#
_cell.length_a   1.000
_cell.length_b   1.000
_cell.length_c   1.000
_cell.angle_alpha   90.00
_cell.angle_beta   90.00
_cell.angle_gamma   90.00
#
_symmetry.space_group_name_H-M   'P 1'
#
loop_
_entity.id
_entity.type
_entity.pdbx_description
1 polymer ?
#
loop_
_entity_poly.entity_id
_entity_poly.type
_entity_poly.pdbx_seq_one_letter_code
_entity_poly.pdbx_strand_id
1 'polypeptide(L)'
;TFLRLPVSSTHAIVGAIVLLAVYLFGTSGVQWGFLLYRVVLPLAAGPIGAMIAVYVLDRLTRRPTTPGKQRPRLTRIAHWGSGAATAYARGINDAPKMAALGAFFLLANPSETVWLPYSVVAVAVFFGSLVLGHRVAVTVMGKHTSLDQVQRSKAGAATALVVSAGAFLGAPLSTTQIHEGSNAGIGGRASVVRSTLKGMLLAWLVTLPGAGIFAIAMSYLGAML
;
A
#
# COMPACT_ATOMS: atom_id res chain seq x y z
N THR A 1 -12.25 -6.63 -0.17
CA THR A 1 -12.81 -6.71 1.21
C THR A 1 -13.78 -7.86 1.41
N PHE A 2 -14.85 -7.99 0.61
CA PHE A 2 -15.83 -9.09 0.75
C PHE A 2 -15.20 -10.49 0.68
N LEU A 3 -14.35 -10.71 -0.34
CA LEU A 3 -13.59 -11.94 -0.54
C LEU A 3 -12.36 -12.08 0.39
N ARG A 4 -12.14 -11.12 1.29
CA ARG A 4 -11.00 -11.06 2.23
C ARG A 4 -9.61 -11.16 1.59
N LEU A 5 -9.52 -10.87 0.29
CA LEU A 5 -8.24 -10.85 -0.42
C LEU A 5 -7.48 -9.55 -0.13
N PRO A 6 -6.18 -9.60 0.18
CA PRO A 6 -5.33 -8.43 0.22
C PRO A 6 -5.12 -7.93 -1.20
N VAL A 7 -5.76 -6.82 -1.54
CA VAL A 7 -5.60 -6.13 -2.83
C VAL A 7 -5.09 -4.72 -2.58
N SER A 8 -4.27 -4.22 -3.49
CA SER A 8 -3.72 -2.89 -3.40
C SER A 8 -4.67 -1.88 -4.05
N SER A 9 -5.23 -0.97 -3.25
CA SER A 9 -6.09 0.10 -3.76
C SER A 9 -5.36 0.99 -4.77
N THR A 10 -4.05 1.21 -4.62
CA THR A 10 -3.27 2.00 -5.59
C THR A 10 -3.22 1.31 -6.95
N HIS A 11 -3.04 -0.01 -7.00
CA HIS A 11 -3.09 -0.74 -8.28
C HIS A 11 -4.48 -0.69 -8.90
N ALA A 12 -5.54 -0.82 -8.10
CA ALA A 12 -6.90 -0.71 -8.60
C ALA A 12 -7.17 0.68 -9.21
N ILE A 13 -6.78 1.76 -8.52
CA ILE A 13 -6.94 3.13 -9.02
C ILE A 13 -6.14 3.36 -10.30
N VAL A 14 -4.86 2.99 -10.32
CA VAL A 14 -4.00 3.16 -11.49
C VAL A 14 -4.55 2.37 -12.69
N GLY A 15 -4.98 1.13 -12.46
CA GLY A 15 -5.53 0.26 -13.52
C GLY A 15 -6.83 0.81 -14.09
N ALA A 16 -7.75 1.23 -13.20
CA ALA A 16 -8.99 1.88 -13.58
C ALA A 16 -8.74 3.11 -14.46
N ILE A 17 -7.88 4.04 -14.01
CA ILE A 17 -7.61 5.29 -14.73
C ILE A 17 -6.92 5.03 -16.07
N VAL A 18 -5.85 4.22 -16.08
CA VAL A 18 -5.06 4.00 -17.30
C VAL A 18 -5.86 3.28 -18.37
N LEU A 19 -6.52 2.17 -18.04
CA LEU A 19 -7.26 1.40 -19.03
C LEU A 19 -8.50 2.16 -19.52
N LEU A 20 -9.19 2.89 -18.64
CA LEU A 20 -10.30 3.75 -19.05
C LEU A 20 -9.83 4.88 -19.97
N ALA A 21 -8.69 5.51 -19.67
CA ALA A 21 -8.13 6.56 -20.51
C ALA A 21 -7.74 6.03 -21.91
N VAL A 22 -7.13 4.85 -21.98
CA VAL A 22 -6.83 4.20 -23.27
C VAL A 22 -8.12 3.88 -24.03
N TYR A 23 -9.17 3.40 -23.35
CA TYR A 23 -10.45 3.10 -23.97
C TYR A 23 -11.15 4.35 -24.54
N LEU A 24 -11.18 5.45 -23.80
CA LEU A 24 -11.89 6.66 -24.19
C LEU A 24 -11.10 7.56 -25.17
N PHE A 25 -9.79 7.65 -25.00
CA PHE A 25 -8.94 8.63 -25.68
C PHE A 25 -7.83 8.00 -26.54
N GLY A 26 -7.81 6.67 -26.65
CA GLY A 26 -6.75 5.93 -27.33
C GLY A 26 -5.41 5.96 -26.59
N THR A 27 -4.42 5.24 -27.12
CA THR A 27 -3.07 5.19 -26.53
C THR A 27 -2.35 6.54 -26.60
N SER A 28 -2.69 7.41 -27.55
CA SER A 28 -2.16 8.76 -27.69
C SER A 28 -2.63 9.72 -26.59
N GLY A 29 -3.78 9.45 -25.96
CA GLY A 29 -4.30 10.25 -24.84
C GLY A 29 -3.56 10.03 -23.52
N VAL A 30 -2.64 9.07 -23.46
CA VAL A 30 -1.90 8.70 -22.25
C VAL A 30 -0.46 9.20 -22.30
N GLN A 31 -0.07 9.95 -21.27
CA GLN A 31 1.32 10.38 -21.07
C GLN A 31 2.17 9.22 -20.53
N TRP A 32 2.60 8.31 -21.42
CA TRP A 32 3.33 7.09 -21.06
C TRP A 32 4.62 7.33 -20.27
N GLY A 33 5.37 8.40 -20.62
CA GLY A 33 6.57 8.77 -19.87
C GLY A 33 6.25 9.15 -18.42
N PHE A 34 5.25 10.00 -18.22
CA PHE A 34 4.76 10.34 -16.88
C PHE A 34 4.30 9.09 -16.13
N LEU A 35 3.50 8.23 -16.77
CA LEU A 35 3.01 6.99 -16.16
C LEU A 35 4.17 6.09 -15.73
N LEU A 36 5.17 5.88 -16.58
CA LEU A 36 6.29 5.00 -16.28
C LEU A 36 7.12 5.55 -15.11
N TYR A 37 7.57 6.80 -15.19
CA TYR A 37 8.52 7.35 -14.22
C TYR A 37 7.88 7.83 -12.91
N ARG A 38 6.63 8.33 -12.95
CA ARG A 38 5.95 8.88 -11.77
C ARG A 38 4.97 7.91 -11.12
N VAL A 39 4.53 6.86 -11.82
CA VAL A 39 3.56 5.90 -11.28
C VAL A 39 4.14 4.50 -11.18
N VAL A 40 4.48 3.88 -12.31
CA VAL A 40 4.89 2.46 -12.36
C VAL A 40 6.20 2.23 -11.63
N LEU A 41 7.21 3.06 -11.87
CA LEU A 41 8.54 2.87 -11.27
C LEU A 41 8.49 3.01 -9.74
N PRO A 42 7.89 4.05 -9.13
CA PRO A 42 7.75 4.09 -7.68
C PRO A 42 6.90 2.95 -7.11
N LEU A 43 5.84 2.55 -7.81
CA LEU A 43 4.95 1.46 -7.39
C LEU A 43 5.67 0.11 -7.33
N ALA A 44 6.60 -0.15 -8.26
CA ALA A 44 7.42 -1.35 -8.31
C ALA A 44 8.68 -1.26 -7.42
N ALA A 45 9.35 -0.11 -7.41
CA ALA A 45 10.59 0.10 -6.67
C ALA A 45 10.37 0.19 -5.16
N GLY A 46 9.24 0.75 -4.70
CA GLY A 46 8.92 0.91 -3.28
C GLY A 46 9.00 -0.41 -2.48
N PRO A 47 8.29 -1.48 -2.89
CA PRO A 47 8.37 -2.79 -2.23
C PRO A 47 9.78 -3.38 -2.16
N ILE A 48 10.56 -3.24 -3.24
CA ILE A 48 11.94 -3.73 -3.31
C ILE A 48 12.85 -2.90 -2.39
N GLY A 49 12.73 -1.58 -2.43
CA GLY A 49 13.46 -0.67 -1.54
C GLY A 49 13.19 -0.97 -0.07
N ALA A 50 11.94 -1.21 0.30
CA ALA A 50 11.57 -1.59 1.66
C ALA A 50 12.12 -2.97 2.07
N MET A 51 12.07 -3.95 1.17
CA MET A 51 12.66 -5.27 1.39
C MET A 51 14.16 -5.17 1.66
N ILE A 52 14.89 -4.40 0.83
CA ILE A 52 16.34 -4.18 0.99
C ILE A 52 16.61 -3.41 2.29
N ALA A 53 15.86 -2.35 2.57
CA ALA A 53 16.03 -1.56 3.79
C ALA A 53 15.86 -2.41 5.05
N VAL A 54 14.83 -3.27 5.10
CA VAL A 54 14.64 -4.19 6.23
C VAL A 54 15.72 -5.25 6.29
N TYR A 55 16.13 -5.81 5.16
CA TYR A 55 17.20 -6.80 5.12
C TYR A 55 18.50 -6.24 5.73
N VAL A 56 18.88 -5.03 5.32
CA VAL A 56 20.05 -4.32 5.87
C VAL A 56 19.86 -4.01 7.35
N LEU A 57 18.72 -3.41 7.73
CA LEU A 57 18.41 -3.09 9.13
C LEU A 57 18.48 -4.33 10.02
N ASP A 58 17.87 -5.43 9.58
CA ASP A 58 17.87 -6.68 10.31
C ASP A 58 19.29 -7.26 10.41
N ARG A 59 20.09 -7.22 9.34
CA ARG A 59 21.48 -7.68 9.36
C ARG A 59 22.35 -6.88 10.33
N LEU A 60 22.22 -5.55 10.35
CA LEU A 60 23.00 -4.67 11.23
C LEU A 60 22.58 -4.76 12.71
N THR A 61 21.30 -5.01 12.96
CA THR A 61 20.75 -5.05 14.33
C THR A 61 20.60 -6.46 14.88
N ARG A 62 20.98 -7.49 14.11
CA ARG A 62 21.06 -8.88 14.55
C ARG A 62 22.13 -8.98 15.63
N ARG A 63 21.68 -9.00 16.88
CA ARG A 63 22.49 -9.42 18.01
C ARG A 63 22.31 -10.92 18.19
N PRO A 64 23.38 -11.69 18.51
CA PRO A 64 23.20 -13.07 18.96
C PRO A 64 22.27 -13.03 20.16
N THR A 65 21.12 -13.69 20.03
CA THR A 65 20.07 -13.67 21.04
C THR A 65 20.61 -14.38 22.29
N THR A 66 21.06 -13.64 23.29
CA THR A 66 21.33 -14.23 24.61
C THR A 66 19.97 -14.51 25.25
N PRO A 67 19.62 -15.77 25.54
CA PRO A 67 18.37 -16.09 26.22
C PRO A 67 18.29 -15.33 27.56
N GLY A 68 17.16 -14.67 27.85
CA GLY A 68 16.89 -14.07 29.17
C GLY A 68 17.04 -12.54 29.31
N LYS A 69 17.54 -11.79 28.32
CA LYS A 69 17.66 -10.30 28.39
C LYS A 69 16.62 -9.53 27.56
N GLN A 70 15.48 -10.14 27.21
CA GLN A 70 14.41 -9.39 26.53
C GLN A 70 13.76 -8.41 27.52
N ARG A 71 13.61 -7.14 27.10
CA ARG A 71 12.88 -6.12 27.86
C ARG A 71 11.43 -6.08 27.37
N PRO A 72 10.49 -6.87 27.94
CA PRO A 72 9.16 -7.10 27.38
C PRO A 72 8.35 -5.80 27.19
N ARG A 73 8.52 -4.83 28.10
CA ARG A 73 7.87 -3.52 28.00
C ARG A 73 8.34 -2.73 26.77
N LEU A 74 9.65 -2.67 26.52
CA LEU A 74 10.20 -1.93 25.37
C LEU A 74 9.83 -2.62 24.05
N THR A 75 9.89 -3.95 23.98
CA THR A 75 9.47 -4.70 22.79
C THR A 75 7.98 -4.50 22.50
N ARG A 76 7.14 -4.44 23.53
CA ARG A 76 5.71 -4.13 23.38
C ARG A 76 5.48 -2.70 22.88
N ILE A 77 6.16 -1.71 23.46
CA ILE A 77 6.06 -0.31 23.02
C ILE A 77 6.52 -0.17 21.57
N ALA A 78 7.65 -0.78 21.20
CA ALA A 78 8.17 -0.75 19.83
C ALA A 78 7.18 -1.38 18.84
N HIS A 79 6.52 -2.48 19.23
CA HIS A 79 5.54 -3.14 18.38
C HIS A 79 4.31 -2.28 18.11
N TRP A 80 3.65 -1.78 19.16
CA TRP A 80 2.49 -0.91 19.00
C TRP A 80 2.85 0.42 18.34
N GLY A 81 4.01 0.98 18.67
CA GLY A 81 4.54 2.19 18.04
C GLY A 81 4.79 2.00 16.55
N SER A 82 5.38 0.87 16.15
CA SER A 82 5.56 0.54 14.72
C SER A 82 4.23 0.36 14.00
N GLY A 83 3.23 -0.28 14.64
CA GLY A 83 1.89 -0.42 14.10
C GLY A 83 1.21 0.95 13.88
N ALA A 84 1.27 1.83 14.88
CA ALA A 84 0.76 3.19 14.77
C ALA A 84 1.47 3.99 13.66
N ALA A 85 2.79 3.89 13.56
CA ALA A 85 3.57 4.52 12.50
C ALA A 85 3.18 4.01 11.10
N THR A 86 2.96 2.70 10.94
CA THR A 86 2.47 2.14 9.65
C THR A 86 1.07 2.61 9.30
N ALA A 87 0.17 2.72 10.28
CA ALA A 87 -1.18 3.23 10.08
C ALA A 87 -1.15 4.71 9.67
N TYR A 88 -0.33 5.53 10.33
CA TYR A 88 -0.12 6.93 9.95
C TYR A 88 0.46 7.07 8.53
N ALA A 89 1.53 6.33 8.22
CA ALA A 89 2.14 6.34 6.90
C ALA A 89 1.15 5.93 5.80
N ARG A 90 0.30 4.94 6.08
CA ARG A 90 -0.79 4.56 5.18
C ARG A 90 -1.77 5.71 4.96
N GLY A 91 -2.16 6.42 6.02
CA GLY A 91 -3.05 7.58 5.96
C GLY A 91 -2.52 8.66 5.02
N ILE A 92 -1.27 9.11 5.21
CA ILE A 92 -0.67 10.17 4.38
C ILE A 92 -0.44 9.73 2.92
N ASN A 93 -0.29 8.44 2.65
CA ASN A 93 -0.15 7.91 1.29
C ASN A 93 -1.48 7.69 0.57
N ASP A 94 -2.53 7.25 1.29
CA ASP A 94 -3.82 6.90 0.68
C ASP A 94 -4.75 8.12 0.60
N ALA A 95 -4.70 9.04 1.58
CA ALA A 95 -5.62 10.17 1.66
C ALA A 95 -5.55 11.10 0.44
N PRO A 96 -4.38 11.55 -0.07
CA PRO A 96 -4.33 12.41 -1.24
C PRO A 96 -4.96 11.76 -2.49
N LYS A 97 -4.78 10.45 -2.67
CA LYS A 97 -5.29 9.71 -3.84
C LYS A 97 -6.81 9.59 -3.79
N MET A 98 -7.36 9.31 -2.61
CA MET A 98 -8.80 9.19 -2.41
C MET A 98 -9.48 10.57 -2.42
N ALA A 99 -8.84 11.58 -1.82
CA ALA A 99 -9.30 12.95 -1.83
C ALA A 99 -9.28 13.56 -3.23
N ALA A 100 -8.25 13.29 -4.05
CA ALA A 100 -8.19 13.75 -5.43
C ALA A 100 -9.33 13.17 -6.29
N LEU A 101 -9.61 11.86 -6.16
CA LEU A 101 -10.76 11.24 -6.83
C LEU A 101 -12.08 11.85 -6.35
N GLY A 102 -12.26 12.00 -5.04
CA GLY A 102 -13.48 12.59 -4.48
C GLY A 102 -13.67 14.05 -4.89
N ALA A 103 -12.63 14.88 -4.81
CA ALA A 103 -12.69 16.29 -5.20
C ALA A 103 -12.94 16.47 -6.70
N PHE A 104 -12.33 15.64 -7.55
CA PHE A 104 -12.55 15.67 -9.00
C PHE A 104 -14.01 15.35 -9.38
N PHE A 105 -14.69 14.47 -8.63
CA PHE A 105 -16.06 14.05 -8.95
C PHE A 105 -17.16 14.75 -8.13
N LEU A 106 -16.85 15.30 -6.95
CA LEU A 106 -17.87 15.77 -5.99
C LEU A 106 -17.80 17.27 -5.69
N LEU A 107 -16.72 17.97 -6.03
CA LEU A 107 -16.58 19.39 -5.74
C LEU A 107 -16.59 20.21 -7.05
N ALA A 108 -17.60 21.07 -7.19
CA ALA A 108 -17.72 21.99 -8.33
C ALA A 108 -16.55 23.00 -8.41
N ASN A 109 -15.89 23.30 -7.29
CA ASN A 109 -14.76 24.24 -7.20
C ASN A 109 -13.61 23.64 -6.36
N PRO A 110 -12.62 22.99 -6.99
CA PRO A 110 -11.52 22.29 -6.30
C PRO A 110 -10.54 23.21 -5.55
N SER A 111 -10.56 24.52 -5.82
CA SER A 111 -9.51 25.47 -5.41
C SER A 111 -9.68 26.07 -4.02
N GLU A 112 -10.88 26.08 -3.43
CA GLU A 112 -11.13 26.86 -2.20
C GLU A 112 -11.14 26.04 -0.91
N THR A 113 -11.30 24.71 -0.97
CA THR A 113 -11.56 23.90 0.24
C THR A 113 -10.79 22.59 0.27
N VAL A 114 -9.46 22.66 0.23
CA VAL A 114 -8.57 21.47 0.24
C VAL A 114 -8.80 20.60 1.49
N TRP A 115 -9.20 21.16 2.63
CA TRP A 115 -9.37 20.39 3.88
C TRP A 115 -10.58 19.45 3.88
N LEU A 116 -11.67 19.81 3.17
CA LEU A 116 -12.95 19.09 3.26
C LEU A 116 -12.85 17.65 2.70
N PRO A 117 -12.30 17.40 1.50
CA PRO A 117 -12.09 16.04 0.99
C PRO A 117 -11.24 15.16 1.92
N TYR A 118 -10.19 15.73 2.53
CA TYR A 118 -9.32 14.98 3.43
C TYR A 118 -10.03 14.60 4.73
N SER A 119 -10.85 15.49 5.28
CA SER A 119 -11.66 15.19 6.47
C SER A 119 -12.67 14.07 6.21
N VAL A 120 -13.37 14.11 5.06
CA VAL A 120 -14.31 13.05 4.66
C VAL A 120 -13.59 11.72 4.51
N VAL A 121 -12.46 11.69 3.80
CA VAL A 121 -11.64 10.48 3.65
C VAL A 121 -11.14 9.97 4.99
N ALA A 122 -10.67 10.84 5.89
CA ALA A 122 -10.18 10.45 7.21
C ALA A 122 -11.28 9.78 8.04
N VAL A 123 -12.48 10.37 8.10
CA VAL A 123 -13.64 9.81 8.80
C VAL A 123 -14.06 8.47 8.18
N ALA A 124 -14.14 8.38 6.86
CA ALA A 124 -14.51 7.17 6.15
C ALA A 124 -13.49 6.03 6.38
N VAL A 125 -12.20 6.32 6.32
CA VAL A 125 -11.13 5.35 6.58
C VAL A 125 -11.16 4.89 8.04
N PHE A 126 -11.39 5.81 8.99
CA PHE A 126 -11.49 5.48 10.41
C PHE A 126 -12.64 4.50 10.69
N PHE A 127 -13.87 4.87 10.32
CA PHE A 127 -15.03 4.01 10.55
C PHE A 127 -14.98 2.72 9.73
N GLY A 128 -14.55 2.78 8.46
CA GLY A 128 -14.36 1.60 7.62
C GLY A 128 -13.36 0.60 8.22
N SER A 129 -12.30 1.09 8.85
CA SER A 129 -11.30 0.25 9.53
C SER A 129 -11.88 -0.42 10.77
N LEU A 130 -12.71 0.27 11.56
CA LEU A 130 -13.38 -0.31 12.73
C LEU A 130 -14.38 -1.40 12.35
N VAL A 131 -15.22 -1.14 11.34
CA VAL A 131 -16.32 -2.06 10.96
C VAL A 131 -15.82 -3.25 10.16
N LEU A 132 -14.98 -3.02 9.15
CA LEU A 132 -14.60 -4.04 8.16
C LEU A 132 -13.12 -4.43 8.21
N GLY A 133 -12.26 -3.65 8.86
CA GLY A 133 -10.81 -3.89 8.88
C GLY A 133 -10.42 -5.24 9.46
N HIS A 134 -11.12 -5.70 10.50
CA HIS A 134 -10.84 -6.98 11.15
C HIS A 134 -10.97 -8.17 10.18
N ARG A 135 -11.90 -8.12 9.21
CA ARG A 135 -12.14 -9.21 8.24
C ARG A 135 -10.95 -9.46 7.33
N VAL A 136 -10.21 -8.40 7.00
CA VAL A 136 -9.02 -8.48 6.14
C VAL A 136 -7.77 -8.78 6.97
N ALA A 137 -7.66 -8.16 8.15
CA ALA A 137 -6.50 -8.34 9.04
C ALA A 137 -6.26 -9.82 9.41
N VAL A 138 -7.32 -10.57 9.71
CA VAL A 138 -7.22 -12.00 10.06
C VAL A 138 -6.70 -12.84 8.87
N THR A 139 -7.09 -12.53 7.65
CA THR A 139 -6.64 -13.27 6.45
C THR A 139 -5.17 -12.99 6.10
N VAL A 140 -4.68 -11.78 6.36
CA VAL A 140 -3.27 -11.41 6.16
C VAL A 140 -2.37 -12.10 7.19
N MET A 141 -2.80 -12.19 8.45
CA MET A 141 -2.00 -12.80 9.52
C MET A 141 -1.69 -14.30 9.29
N GLY A 142 -2.58 -15.04 8.63
CA GLY A 142 -2.42 -16.49 8.42
C GLY A 142 -1.49 -16.91 7.27
N LYS A 143 -1.03 -15.97 6.43
CA LYS A 143 -0.28 -16.28 5.17
C LYS A 143 1.21 -15.95 5.21
N HIS A 144 1.71 -15.38 6.30
CA HIS A 144 3.08 -14.87 6.39
C HIS A 144 3.95 -15.66 7.36
N THR A 145 5.27 -15.58 7.13
CA THR A 145 6.29 -16.16 7.99
C THR A 145 6.06 -15.73 9.44
N SER A 146 6.18 -16.67 10.38
CA SER A 146 6.08 -16.39 11.81
C SER A 146 7.24 -15.50 12.27
N LEU A 147 7.04 -14.19 12.23
CA LEU A 147 7.99 -13.22 12.76
C LEU A 147 7.84 -13.11 14.28
N ASP A 148 8.91 -12.83 14.99
CA ASP A 148 8.79 -12.41 16.40
C ASP A 148 8.36 -10.92 16.50
N GLN A 149 8.15 -10.44 17.72
CA GLN A 149 7.69 -9.06 17.95
C GLN A 149 8.74 -8.00 17.57
N VAL A 150 10.02 -8.30 17.73
CA VAL A 150 11.13 -7.40 17.37
C VAL A 150 11.24 -7.29 15.85
N GLN A 151 11.19 -8.42 15.15
CA GLN A 151 11.18 -8.52 13.70
C GLN A 151 9.98 -7.80 13.09
N ARG A 152 8.77 -8.01 13.64
CA ARG A 152 7.57 -7.26 13.25
C ARG A 152 7.76 -5.75 13.43
N SER A 153 8.40 -5.34 14.52
CA SER A 153 8.65 -3.92 14.78
C SER A 153 9.63 -3.31 13.76
N LYS A 154 10.69 -4.03 13.38
CA LYS A 154 11.63 -3.61 12.33
C LYS A 154 10.94 -3.48 10.97
N ALA A 155 10.16 -4.50 10.59
CA ALA A 155 9.41 -4.49 9.33
C ALA A 155 8.36 -3.36 9.29
N GLY A 156 7.65 -3.15 10.39
CA GLY A 156 6.70 -2.04 10.54
C GLY A 156 7.36 -0.67 10.45
N ALA A 157 8.48 -0.46 11.15
CA ALA A 157 9.23 0.80 11.09
C ALA A 157 9.72 1.12 9.67
N ALA A 158 10.28 0.14 8.97
CA ALA A 158 10.73 0.33 7.59
C ALA A 158 9.57 0.58 6.62
N THR A 159 8.45 -0.15 6.80
CA THR A 159 7.20 0.11 6.05
C THR A 159 6.77 1.57 6.26
N ALA A 160 6.71 2.03 7.50
CA ALA A 160 6.31 3.40 7.83
C ALA A 160 7.25 4.43 7.22
N LEU A 161 8.56 4.20 7.25
CA LEU A 161 9.57 5.10 6.68
C LEU A 161 9.46 5.19 5.16
N VAL A 162 9.44 4.05 4.46
CA VAL A 162 9.41 4.04 2.98
C VAL A 162 8.08 4.59 2.46
N VAL A 163 6.96 4.22 3.08
CA VAL A 163 5.64 4.75 2.71
C VAL A 163 5.58 6.26 2.95
N SER A 164 6.05 6.74 4.12
CA SER A 164 6.08 8.17 4.41
C SER A 164 6.97 8.93 3.42
N ALA A 165 8.19 8.44 3.17
CA ALA A 165 9.11 9.06 2.23
C ALA A 165 8.52 9.16 0.82
N GLY A 166 7.90 8.09 0.31
CA GLY A 166 7.23 8.16 -0.99
C GLY A 166 6.01 9.07 -1.00
N ALA A 167 5.24 9.11 0.09
CA ALA A 167 4.13 10.07 0.22
C ALA A 167 4.61 11.52 0.15
N PHE A 168 5.71 11.86 0.83
CA PHE A 168 6.34 13.19 0.73
C PHE A 168 6.84 13.52 -0.67
N LEU A 169 7.33 12.53 -1.41
CA LEU A 169 7.74 12.68 -2.81
C LEU A 169 6.57 12.71 -3.79
N GLY A 170 5.32 12.60 -3.32
CA GLY A 170 4.12 12.51 -4.15
C GLY A 170 4.03 11.22 -4.97
N ALA A 171 4.82 10.20 -4.61
CA ALA A 171 4.86 8.94 -5.33
C ALA A 171 3.68 8.03 -4.93
N PRO A 172 2.92 7.48 -5.89
CA PRO A 172 1.83 6.57 -5.58
C PRO A 172 2.38 5.20 -5.16
N LEU A 173 2.42 4.94 -3.85
CA LEU A 173 2.93 3.68 -3.33
C LEU A 173 1.83 2.69 -2.92
N SER A 174 2.12 1.40 -3.15
CA SER A 174 1.32 0.26 -2.66
C SER A 174 1.79 -0.14 -1.27
N THR A 175 1.08 0.35 -0.25
CA THR A 175 1.38 0.05 1.17
C THR A 175 1.36 -1.44 1.47
N THR A 176 0.44 -2.20 0.86
CA THR A 176 0.36 -3.67 0.99
C THR A 176 1.65 -4.34 0.53
N GLN A 177 2.14 -3.99 -0.66
CA GLN A 177 3.37 -4.61 -1.19
C GLN A 177 4.62 -4.11 -0.45
N ILE A 178 4.66 -2.85 0.01
CA ILE A 178 5.76 -2.37 0.85
C ILE A 178 5.84 -3.14 2.17
N HIS A 179 4.69 -3.40 2.79
CA HIS A 179 4.61 -4.18 4.01
C HIS A 179 5.01 -5.65 3.79
N GLU A 180 4.52 -6.28 2.71
CA GLU A 180 4.93 -7.64 2.32
C GLU A 180 6.43 -7.74 2.01
N GLY A 181 6.98 -6.75 1.31
CA GLY A 181 8.41 -6.64 1.02
C GLY A 181 9.24 -6.49 2.28
N SER A 182 8.81 -5.62 3.19
CA SER A 182 9.43 -5.43 4.51
C SER A 182 9.47 -6.73 5.32
N ASN A 183 8.36 -7.47 5.35
CA ASN A 183 8.30 -8.75 6.05
C ASN A 183 9.20 -9.82 5.41
N ALA A 184 9.24 -9.89 4.08
CA ALA A 184 10.09 -10.83 3.36
C ALA A 184 11.59 -10.51 3.48
N GLY A 185 11.94 -9.24 3.68
CA GLY A 185 13.31 -8.79 3.91
C GLY A 185 13.90 -9.30 5.23
N ILE A 186 13.06 -9.60 6.23
CA ILE A 186 13.53 -10.14 7.51
C ILE A 186 14.20 -11.50 7.30
N GLY A 187 15.50 -11.57 7.58
CA GLY A 187 16.31 -12.77 7.42
C GLY A 187 16.60 -13.22 6.00
N GLY A 188 16.11 -12.50 4.98
CA GLY A 188 16.54 -12.68 3.58
C GLY A 188 16.41 -14.10 3.04
N ARG A 189 15.42 -14.87 3.50
CA ARG A 189 15.21 -16.25 3.04
C ARG A 189 14.74 -16.23 1.58
N ALA A 190 15.55 -16.79 0.67
CA ALA A 190 15.28 -16.76 -0.76
C ALA A 190 13.90 -17.33 -1.16
N SER A 191 13.42 -18.38 -0.48
CA SER A 191 12.09 -18.95 -0.72
C SER A 191 10.95 -17.99 -0.37
N VAL A 192 11.08 -17.24 0.74
CA VAL A 192 10.11 -16.22 1.17
C VAL A 192 10.12 -15.05 0.20
N VAL A 193 11.32 -14.53 -0.11
CA VAL A 193 11.48 -13.44 -1.09
C VAL A 193 10.86 -13.82 -2.43
N ARG A 194 11.16 -15.00 -2.97
CA ARG A 194 10.59 -15.48 -4.25
C ARG A 194 9.07 -15.61 -4.20
N SER A 195 8.52 -16.15 -3.11
CA SER A 195 7.07 -16.27 -2.92
C SER A 195 6.39 -14.91 -2.88
N THR A 196 6.96 -13.97 -2.12
CA THR A 196 6.48 -12.59 -2.02
C THR A 196 6.52 -11.87 -3.38
N LEU A 197 7.62 -11.95 -4.12
CA LEU A 197 7.73 -11.34 -5.45
C LEU A 197 6.71 -11.93 -6.44
N LYS A 198 6.48 -13.25 -6.41
CA LYS A 198 5.43 -13.89 -7.22
C LYS A 198 4.04 -13.36 -6.86
N GLY A 199 3.75 -13.24 -5.56
CA GLY A 199 2.48 -12.69 -5.08
C GLY A 199 2.27 -11.24 -5.52
N MET A 200 3.33 -10.43 -5.46
CA MET A 200 3.32 -9.06 -5.96
C MET A 200 3.00 -9.01 -7.45
N LEU A 201 3.74 -9.76 -8.28
CA LEU A 201 3.51 -9.81 -9.73
C LEU A 201 2.09 -10.28 -10.07
N LEU A 202 1.57 -11.28 -9.36
CA LEU A 202 0.21 -11.74 -9.54
C LEU A 202 -0.81 -10.62 -9.25
N ALA A 203 -0.59 -9.83 -8.20
CA ALA A 203 -1.44 -8.70 -7.89
C ALA A 203 -1.43 -7.64 -9.00
N TRP A 204 -0.29 -7.40 -9.66
CA TRP A 204 -0.21 -6.49 -10.81
C TRP A 204 -0.99 -7.05 -12.01
N LEU A 205 -0.80 -8.33 -12.33
CA LEU A 205 -1.42 -8.98 -13.49
C LEU A 205 -2.94 -9.15 -13.36
N VAL A 206 -3.45 -9.22 -12.13
CA VAL A 206 -4.88 -9.43 -11.88
C VAL A 206 -5.60 -8.12 -11.53
N THR A 207 -5.05 -7.34 -10.59
CA THR A 207 -5.75 -6.16 -10.05
C THR A 207 -5.80 -5.02 -11.06
N LEU A 208 -4.70 -4.76 -11.79
CA LEU A 208 -4.67 -3.67 -12.77
C LEU A 208 -5.68 -3.91 -13.91
N PRO A 209 -5.67 -5.06 -14.61
CA PRO A 209 -6.62 -5.28 -15.68
C PRO A 209 -8.06 -5.43 -15.17
N GLY A 210 -8.25 -6.13 -14.05
CA GLY A 210 -9.57 -6.32 -13.45
C GLY A 210 -10.25 -4.99 -13.09
N ALA A 211 -9.51 -4.05 -12.47
CA ALA A 211 -10.04 -2.74 -12.16
C ALA A 211 -10.31 -1.88 -13.41
N GLY A 212 -9.44 -1.97 -14.42
CA GLY A 212 -9.62 -1.29 -15.70
C GLY A 212 -10.85 -1.75 -16.48
N ILE A 213 -11.03 -3.06 -16.63
CA ILE A 213 -12.20 -3.65 -17.29
C ILE A 213 -13.47 -3.24 -16.55
N PHE A 214 -13.46 -3.29 -15.22
CA PHE A 214 -14.61 -2.86 -14.42
C PHE A 214 -14.93 -1.38 -14.63
N ALA A 215 -13.92 -0.51 -14.69
CA ALA A 215 -14.11 0.93 -14.96
C ALA A 215 -14.70 1.18 -16.35
N ILE A 216 -14.21 0.47 -17.39
CA ILE A 216 -14.75 0.54 -18.75
C ILE A 216 -16.22 0.10 -18.75
N ALA A 217 -16.55 -1.04 -18.13
CA ALA A 217 -17.93 -1.52 -18.04
C ALA A 217 -18.86 -0.52 -17.36
N MET A 218 -18.42 0.11 -16.26
CA MET A 218 -19.20 1.14 -15.58
C MET A 218 -19.36 2.41 -16.42
N SER A 219 -18.34 2.83 -17.18
CA SER A 219 -18.45 3.99 -18.08
C SER A 219 -19.47 3.77 -19.19
N TYR A 220 -19.53 2.55 -19.72
CA TYR A 220 -20.50 2.18 -20.75
C TYR A 220 -21.93 2.19 -20.21
N LEU A 221 -22.14 1.62 -19.01
CA LEU A 221 -23.43 1.67 -18.31
C LEU A 221 -23.86 3.10 -17.99
N GLY A 222 -22.94 3.95 -17.55
CA GLY A 222 -23.22 5.35 -17.25
C GLY A 222 -23.61 6.16 -18.49
N ALA A 223 -23.09 5.82 -19.67
CA ALA A 223 -23.47 6.46 -20.93
C ALA A 223 -24.85 6.03 -21.45
N MET A 224 -25.44 4.96 -20.89
CA MET A 224 -26.76 4.44 -21.24
C MET A 224 -27.89 4.97 -20.36
N LEU A 225 -27.55 5.64 -19.24
CA LEU A 225 -28.48 6.26 -18.29
C LEU A 225 -28.62 7.75 -18.59
#